data_AF-A0A0N4TAA1-F1
#
_entry.id   AF-A0A0N4TAA1-F1
#
_cell.length_a   1.000
_cell.length_b   1.000
_cell.length_c   1.000
_cell.angle_alpha   90.00
_cell.angle_beta   90.00
_cell.angle_gamma   90.00
#
_symmetry.space_group_name_H-M   'P 1'
#
loop_
_entity.id
_entity.type
_entity.pdbx_description
1 polymer ?
#
loop_
_entity_poly.entity_id
_entity_poly.type
_entity_poly.pdbx_seq_one_letter_code
_entity_poly.pdbx_strand_id
1 'polypeptide(L)'
;MTADLLKLCDPTAYYNQFLSESIYPDGRSINSFRPILLRMGVNERSAGSSFARQGGATVTCNIEALLAPVSDAPIIVPVIQAAPNIPKNLVEDAMVMVNQLVVQNAFCTKDALKTAGGRLTWLLNLHIMILNVDGAICDALCTCIAGALVDLRLPDAFTDYEEDIPIDINKVKLSETFHHIKVADIPVSSTFIVYKPPNEESVIMEDEVVL
;
A
#
# COMPACT_ATOMS: atom_id res chain seq x y z
N MET A 1 35.79 -5.42 20.70
CA MET A 1 35.01 -5.37 19.44
C MET A 1 33.85 -4.43 19.70
N THR A 2 33.64 -3.38 18.90
CA THR A 2 32.47 -2.49 19.08
C THR A 2 31.20 -3.22 18.64
N ALA A 3 30.05 -2.82 19.18
CA ALA A 3 28.75 -3.41 18.87
C ALA A 3 28.47 -3.46 17.35
N ASP A 4 28.79 -2.38 16.64
CA ASP A 4 28.62 -2.29 15.18
C ASP A 4 29.50 -3.28 14.41
N LEU A 5 30.70 -3.56 14.92
CA LEU A 5 31.65 -4.47 14.29
C LEU A 5 31.23 -5.93 14.51
N LEU A 6 30.67 -6.24 15.68
CA LEU A 6 30.05 -7.54 15.94
C LEU A 6 28.81 -7.75 15.07
N LYS A 7 27.94 -6.73 14.96
CA LYS A 7 26.76 -6.76 14.08
C LYS A 7 27.12 -7.06 12.63
N LEU A 8 28.28 -6.58 12.15
CA LEU A 8 28.75 -6.84 10.79
C LEU A 8 29.43 -8.22 10.64
N CYS A 9 30.24 -8.63 11.62
CA CYS A 9 31.04 -9.86 11.52
C CYS A 9 30.27 -11.13 11.92
N ASP A 10 29.36 -11.03 12.88
CA ASP A 10 28.50 -12.11 13.35
C ASP A 10 27.13 -11.55 13.78
N PRO A 11 26.25 -11.26 12.80
CA PRO A 11 24.92 -10.71 13.08
C PRO A 11 24.11 -11.62 14.00
N THR A 12 24.22 -12.94 13.82
CA THR A 12 23.49 -13.90 14.64
C THR A 12 23.90 -13.80 16.11
N ALA A 13 25.20 -13.82 16.41
CA ALA A 13 25.68 -13.65 17.79
C ALA A 13 25.35 -12.27 18.35
N TYR A 14 25.29 -11.22 17.52
CA TYR A 14 24.86 -9.89 17.93
C TYR A 14 23.39 -9.87 18.36
N TYR A 15 22.47 -10.30 17.49
CA TYR A 15 21.04 -10.21 17.77
C TYR A 15 20.58 -11.21 18.84
N ASN A 16 21.21 -12.39 18.93
CA ASN A 16 20.89 -13.38 19.97
C ASN A 16 21.07 -12.83 21.40
N GLN A 17 21.93 -11.82 21.60
CA GLN A 17 22.11 -11.18 22.92
C GLN A 17 20.86 -10.41 23.37
N PHE A 18 20.05 -9.92 22.43
CA PHE A 18 18.83 -9.15 22.70
C PHE A 18 17.60 -10.06 22.64
N LEU A 19 17.54 -10.95 21.65
CA LEU A 19 16.38 -11.80 21.42
C LEU A 19 16.18 -12.84 22.53
N SER A 20 17.24 -13.29 23.20
CA SER A 20 17.14 -14.16 24.40
C SER A 20 16.40 -13.47 25.56
N GLU A 21 16.48 -12.14 25.63
CA GLU A 21 15.76 -11.32 26.59
C GLU A 21 14.40 -10.82 26.05
N SER A 22 13.96 -11.32 24.89
CA SER A 22 12.71 -10.91 24.24
C SER A 22 12.63 -9.41 23.93
N ILE A 23 13.77 -8.81 23.60
CA ILE A 23 13.90 -7.40 23.20
C ILE A 23 14.65 -7.26 21.86
N TYR A 24 14.34 -6.18 21.13
CA TYR A 24 15.11 -5.75 19.97
C TYR A 24 16.29 -4.86 20.40
N PRO A 25 17.32 -4.68 19.55
CA PRO A 25 18.46 -3.79 19.86
C PRO A 25 18.10 -2.32 20.06
N ASP A 26 16.93 -1.88 19.60
CA ASP A 26 16.41 -0.53 19.84
C ASP A 26 15.61 -0.39 21.15
N GLY A 27 15.52 -1.47 21.93
CA GLY A 27 14.85 -1.52 23.23
C GLY A 27 13.35 -1.86 23.17
N ARG A 28 12.77 -2.08 21.98
CA ARG A 28 11.37 -2.54 21.87
C ARG A 28 11.24 -4.01 22.29
N SER A 29 10.05 -4.39 22.76
CA SER A 29 9.70 -5.81 22.94
C SER A 29 9.57 -6.50 21.57
N ILE A 30 9.86 -7.81 21.51
CA ILE A 30 9.61 -8.64 20.32
C ILE A 30 8.14 -8.69 19.89
N ASN A 31 7.22 -8.38 20.80
CA ASN A 31 5.78 -8.24 20.57
C ASN A 31 5.39 -6.77 20.31
N SER A 32 6.27 -5.98 19.70
CA SER A 32 6.00 -4.58 19.37
C SER A 32 6.51 -4.21 17.98
N PHE A 33 5.57 -3.93 17.07
CA PHE A 33 5.85 -3.28 15.79
C PHE A 33 6.63 -1.96 15.91
N ARG A 34 7.32 -1.56 14.84
CA ARG A 34 7.90 -0.22 14.70
C ARG A 34 6.78 0.82 14.64
N PRO A 35 7.01 2.06 15.10
CA PRO A 35 6.06 3.15 14.92
C PRO A 35 5.65 3.31 13.44
N ILE A 36 4.34 3.42 13.20
CA ILE A 36 3.77 3.64 11.88
C ILE A 36 3.62 5.15 11.65
N LEU A 37 4.01 5.63 10.48
CA LEU A 37 3.76 6.99 10.02
C LEU A 37 2.98 6.95 8.71
N LEU A 38 1.73 7.40 8.74
CA LEU A 38 0.90 7.59 7.55
C LEU A 38 0.57 9.07 7.40
N ARG A 39 0.76 9.60 6.18
CA ARG A 39 0.28 10.92 5.78
C ARG A 39 -0.55 10.77 4.52
N MET A 40 -1.74 11.34 4.52
CA MET A 40 -2.66 11.39 3.38
C MET A 40 -2.59 12.78 2.75
N GLY A 41 -2.94 12.92 1.48
CA GLY A 41 -2.97 14.22 0.80
C GLY A 41 -1.59 14.85 0.63
N VAL A 42 -0.55 14.02 0.46
CA VAL A 42 0.84 14.50 0.31
C VAL A 42 1.09 15.18 -1.03
N ASN A 43 0.26 14.90 -2.04
CA ASN A 43 0.31 15.49 -3.37
C ASN A 43 -1.06 16.03 -3.77
N GLU A 44 -1.20 17.35 -3.72
CA GLU A 44 -2.46 18.05 -4.00
C GLU A 44 -2.93 17.94 -5.46
N ARG A 45 -2.03 17.55 -6.39
CA ARG A 45 -2.36 17.44 -7.82
C ARG A 45 -2.94 16.09 -8.22
N SER A 46 -2.72 15.06 -7.41
CA SER A 46 -3.31 13.74 -7.63
C SER A 46 -4.74 13.69 -7.10
N ALA A 47 -5.56 12.79 -7.64
CA ALA A 47 -6.93 12.59 -7.17
C ALA A 47 -6.95 12.06 -5.73
N GLY A 48 -5.94 11.30 -5.33
CA GLY A 48 -5.68 10.88 -3.95
C GLY A 48 -4.21 10.54 -3.77
N SER A 49 -3.66 10.72 -2.58
CA SER A 49 -2.25 10.43 -2.33
C SER A 49 -1.96 10.05 -0.88
N SER A 50 -0.86 9.35 -0.70
CA SER A 50 -0.33 9.05 0.63
C SER A 50 1.17 8.79 0.65
N PHE A 51 1.72 8.89 1.85
CA PHE A 51 3.06 8.47 2.24
C PHE A 51 2.94 7.57 3.47
N ALA A 52 3.52 6.39 3.42
CA ALA A 52 3.55 5.46 4.55
C ALA A 52 4.98 5.04 4.89
N ARG A 53 5.28 4.98 6.19
CA ARG A 53 6.42 4.28 6.76
C ARG A 53 5.92 3.28 7.79
N GLN A 54 6.16 2.00 7.55
CA GLN A 54 5.71 0.91 8.41
C GLN A 54 6.67 -0.27 8.28
N GLY A 55 7.01 -0.89 9.42
CA GLY A 55 7.86 -2.09 9.43
C GLY A 55 9.20 -1.90 8.72
N GLY A 56 9.75 -0.68 8.69
CA GLY A 56 11.01 -0.40 8.00
C GLY A 56 10.91 -0.06 6.51
N ALA A 57 9.77 -0.35 5.88
CA ALA A 57 9.50 0.07 4.51
C ALA A 57 8.96 1.51 4.47
N THR A 58 9.34 2.26 3.44
CA THR A 58 8.83 3.61 3.14
C THR A 58 8.31 3.63 1.71
N VAL A 59 7.04 4.02 1.53
CA VAL A 59 6.32 3.97 0.26
C VAL A 59 5.51 5.24 0.07
N THR A 60 5.37 5.69 -1.19
CA THR A 60 4.39 6.71 -1.59
C THR A 60 3.43 6.13 -2.62
N CYS A 61 2.17 6.59 -2.59
CA CYS A 61 1.16 6.24 -3.58
C CYS A 61 0.47 7.52 -4.06
N ASN A 62 0.37 7.68 -5.37
CA ASN A 62 -0.43 8.73 -6.02
C ASN A 62 -1.48 8.08 -6.91
N ILE A 63 -2.70 8.59 -6.88
CA ILE A 63 -3.81 8.09 -7.68
C ILE A 63 -4.10 9.07 -8.80
N GLU A 64 -4.06 8.57 -10.03
CA GLU A 64 -4.58 9.24 -11.20
C GLU A 64 -5.93 8.61 -11.55
N ALA A 65 -6.96 9.43 -11.71
CA ALA A 65 -8.32 8.99 -12.00
C ALA A 65 -8.68 9.31 -13.46
N LEU A 66 -9.11 8.28 -14.20
CA LEU A 66 -9.52 8.38 -15.59
C LEU A 66 -10.98 7.93 -15.73
N LEU A 67 -11.75 8.62 -16.55
CA LEU A 67 -13.16 8.26 -16.77
C LEU A 67 -13.29 7.31 -17.97
N ALA A 68 -14.01 6.21 -17.78
CA ALA A 68 -14.25 5.23 -18.85
C ALA A 68 -15.69 4.68 -18.81
N PRO A 69 -16.19 4.11 -19.91
CA PRO A 69 -17.43 3.34 -19.90
C PRO A 69 -17.31 2.15 -18.95
N VAL A 70 -18.43 1.81 -18.30
CA VAL A 70 -18.46 0.62 -17.44
C VAL A 70 -18.14 -0.63 -18.27
N SER A 71 -17.24 -1.45 -17.75
CA SER A 71 -16.83 -2.72 -18.34
C SER A 71 -16.43 -3.71 -17.24
N ASP A 72 -16.16 -4.95 -17.64
CA ASP A 72 -15.69 -5.98 -16.70
C ASP A 72 -14.19 -5.87 -16.35
N ALA A 73 -13.46 -4.96 -17.01
CA ALA A 73 -12.04 -4.75 -16.77
C ALA A 73 -11.74 -4.35 -15.31
N PRO A 74 -10.51 -4.58 -14.83
CA PRO A 74 -10.06 -4.07 -13.54
C PRO A 74 -10.17 -2.53 -13.49
N ILE A 75 -10.81 -2.04 -12.43
CA ILE A 75 -10.98 -0.60 -12.18
C ILE A 75 -9.75 0.03 -11.50
N ILE A 76 -8.88 -0.79 -10.93
CA ILE A 76 -7.68 -0.38 -10.23
C ILE A 76 -6.50 -1.02 -10.96
N VAL A 77 -5.56 -0.18 -11.39
CA VAL A 77 -4.36 -0.60 -12.13
C VAL A 77 -3.13 -0.10 -11.37
N PRO A 78 -2.47 -0.98 -10.59
CA PRO A 78 -1.26 -0.60 -9.87
C PRO A 78 -0.04 -0.59 -10.79
N VAL A 79 0.83 0.39 -10.58
CA VAL A 79 2.16 0.49 -11.17
C VAL A 79 3.15 0.72 -10.04
N ILE A 80 4.02 -0.25 -9.80
CA ILE A 80 5.02 -0.18 -8.73
C ILE A 80 6.40 0.09 -9.33
N GLN A 81 7.03 1.14 -8.83
CA GLN A 81 8.43 1.48 -9.08
C GLN A 81 9.19 1.48 -7.75
N ALA A 82 10.51 1.41 -7.83
CA ALA A 82 11.35 1.40 -6.65
C ALA A 82 12.64 2.19 -6.86
N ALA A 83 13.23 2.66 -5.76
CA ALA A 83 14.56 3.26 -5.77
C ALA A 83 15.62 2.25 -6.31
N PRO A 84 16.71 2.72 -6.94
CA PRO A 84 17.65 1.85 -7.66
C PRO A 84 18.35 0.77 -6.81
N ASN A 85 18.42 0.96 -5.49
CA ASN A 85 19.02 0.04 -4.54
C ASN A 85 18.08 -1.10 -4.10
N ILE A 86 16.81 -1.07 -4.52
CA ILE A 86 15.82 -2.08 -4.14
C ILE A 86 15.86 -3.24 -5.17
N PRO A 87 15.96 -4.50 -4.71
CA PRO A 87 16.00 -5.66 -5.59
C PRO A 87 14.75 -5.78 -6.48
N LYS A 88 14.93 -6.15 -7.75
CA LYS A 88 13.81 -6.26 -8.71
C LYS A 88 12.79 -7.33 -8.33
N ASN A 89 13.25 -8.48 -7.82
CA ASN A 89 12.39 -9.56 -7.37
C ASN A 89 11.42 -9.10 -6.27
N LEU A 90 11.88 -8.24 -5.35
CA LEU A 90 11.02 -7.68 -4.30
C LEU A 90 9.89 -6.83 -4.90
N VAL A 91 10.18 -6.07 -5.96
CA VAL A 91 9.17 -5.26 -6.66
C VAL A 91 8.18 -6.15 -7.41
N GLU A 92 8.65 -7.23 -8.03
CA GLU A 92 7.80 -8.22 -8.70
C GLU A 92 6.87 -8.92 -7.70
N ASP A 93 7.38 -9.34 -6.55
CA ASP A 93 6.58 -9.96 -5.48
C ASP A 93 5.54 -8.98 -4.90
N ALA A 94 5.94 -7.72 -4.67
CA ALA A 94 5.03 -6.65 -4.26
C ALA A 94 3.91 -6.44 -5.27
N MET A 95 4.23 -6.44 -6.57
CA MET A 95 3.25 -6.28 -7.64
C MET A 95 2.28 -7.45 -7.69
N VAL A 96 2.75 -8.69 -7.52
CA VAL A 96 1.87 -9.88 -7.43
C VAL A 96 0.91 -9.76 -6.26
N MET A 97 1.40 -9.39 -5.08
CA MET A 97 0.58 -9.22 -3.88
C MET A 97 -0.50 -8.15 -4.06
N VAL A 98 -0.12 -6.95 -4.53
CA VAL A 98 -1.09 -5.86 -4.74
C VAL A 98 -2.14 -6.26 -5.79
N ASN A 99 -1.74 -6.90 -6.88
CA ASN A 99 -2.70 -7.38 -7.89
C ASN A 99 -3.69 -8.41 -7.31
N GLN A 100 -3.25 -9.30 -6.43
CA GLN A 100 -4.15 -10.25 -5.76
C GLN A 100 -5.20 -9.52 -4.91
N LEU A 101 -4.79 -8.51 -4.13
CA LEU A 101 -5.72 -7.68 -3.34
C LEU A 101 -6.72 -6.92 -4.23
N VAL A 102 -6.27 -6.42 -5.37
CA VAL A 102 -7.14 -5.76 -6.35
C VAL A 102 -8.17 -6.73 -6.93
N VAL A 103 -7.75 -7.92 -7.35
CA VAL A 103 -8.65 -8.96 -7.90
C VAL A 103 -9.69 -9.40 -6.87
N GLN A 104 -9.34 -9.39 -5.58
CA GLN A 104 -10.24 -9.70 -4.48
C GLN A 104 -11.17 -8.53 -4.09
N ASN A 105 -11.08 -7.38 -4.76
CA ASN A 105 -11.77 -6.14 -4.41
C ASN A 105 -11.53 -5.70 -2.95
N ALA A 106 -10.33 -5.97 -2.41
CA ALA A 106 -10.01 -5.72 -1.00
C ALA A 106 -10.03 -4.24 -0.62
N PHE A 107 -9.90 -3.34 -1.59
CA PHE A 107 -9.79 -1.90 -1.36
C PHE A 107 -11.13 -1.15 -1.56
N CYS A 108 -11.82 -1.38 -2.67
CA CYS A 108 -13.12 -0.78 -2.93
C CYS A 108 -13.92 -1.62 -3.93
N THR A 109 -15.25 -1.51 -3.86
CA THR A 109 -16.16 -2.15 -4.81
C THR A 109 -16.25 -1.36 -6.11
N LYS A 110 -16.46 -2.04 -7.25
CA LYS A 110 -16.72 -1.40 -8.55
C LYS A 110 -17.84 -0.36 -8.52
N ASP A 111 -18.90 -0.62 -7.74
CA ASP A 111 -20.03 0.30 -7.64
C ASP A 111 -19.69 1.64 -6.99
N ALA A 112 -18.66 1.68 -6.14
CA ALA A 112 -18.22 2.92 -5.47
C ALA A 112 -17.56 3.92 -6.44
N LEU A 113 -17.15 3.46 -7.63
CA LEU A 113 -16.51 4.28 -8.66
C LEU A 113 -17.42 4.57 -9.86
N LYS A 114 -18.65 4.02 -9.86
CA LYS A 114 -19.63 4.30 -10.91
C LYS A 114 -20.16 5.73 -10.77
N THR A 115 -20.39 6.37 -11.91
CA THR A 115 -20.97 7.71 -12.02
C THR A 115 -21.84 7.80 -13.27
N ALA A 116 -22.42 8.98 -13.56
CA ALA A 116 -23.33 9.18 -14.69
C ALA A 116 -24.44 8.12 -14.79
N GLY A 117 -25.14 7.85 -13.68
CA GLY A 117 -26.20 6.84 -13.62
C GLY A 117 -25.72 5.39 -13.83
N GLY A 118 -24.43 5.11 -13.60
CA GLY A 118 -23.86 3.77 -13.75
C GLY A 118 -23.40 3.44 -15.16
N ARG A 119 -23.38 4.41 -16.08
CA ARG A 119 -22.88 4.23 -17.44
C ARG A 119 -21.37 4.42 -17.56
N LEU A 120 -20.78 5.21 -16.66
CA LEU A 120 -19.35 5.48 -16.58
C LEU A 120 -18.80 5.00 -15.23
N THR A 121 -17.50 4.73 -15.20
CA THR A 121 -16.74 4.38 -14.00
C THR A 121 -15.41 5.12 -14.00
N TRP A 122 -14.94 5.47 -12.81
CA TRP A 122 -13.57 5.92 -12.61
C TRP A 122 -12.63 4.71 -12.61
N LEU A 123 -11.60 4.78 -13.45
CA LEU A 123 -10.43 3.91 -13.44
C LEU A 123 -9.34 4.60 -12.63
N LEU A 124 -8.73 3.88 -11.70
CA LEU A 124 -7.71 4.38 -10.79
C LEU A 124 -6.36 3.77 -11.17
N ASN A 125 -5.45 4.61 -11.67
CA ASN A 125 -4.06 4.23 -11.86
C ASN A 125 -3.29 4.58 -10.58
N LEU A 126 -2.78 3.56 -9.88
CA LEU A 126 -2.01 3.75 -8.65
C LEU A 126 -0.54 3.77 -8.99
N HIS A 127 0.06 4.95 -8.92
CA HIS A 127 1.49 5.14 -9.08
C HIS A 127 2.16 5.01 -7.72
N ILE A 128 2.75 3.84 -7.47
CA ILE A 128 3.38 3.48 -6.20
C ILE A 128 4.89 3.54 -6.36
N MET A 129 5.58 4.20 -5.43
CA MET A 129 7.04 4.23 -5.39
C MET A 129 7.55 3.75 -4.03
N ILE A 130 8.35 2.69 -4.07
CA ILE A 130 9.06 2.16 -2.91
C ILE A 130 10.37 2.94 -2.76
N LEU A 131 10.52 3.64 -1.64
CA LEU A 131 11.65 4.54 -1.38
C LEU A 131 12.75 3.87 -0.54
N ASN A 132 12.35 3.02 0.40
CA ASN A 132 13.26 2.25 1.26
C ASN A 132 12.57 0.96 1.69
N VAL A 133 13.34 -0.12 1.86
CA VAL A 133 12.88 -1.37 2.45
C VAL A 133 13.95 -1.94 3.37
N ASP A 134 13.63 -2.06 4.65
CA ASP A 134 14.44 -2.78 5.65
C ASP A 134 13.57 -3.68 6.56
N GLY A 135 12.41 -4.09 6.04
CA GLY A 135 11.46 -5.00 6.69
C GLY A 135 10.15 -5.15 5.92
N ALA A 136 9.01 -5.15 6.62
CA ALA A 136 7.68 -5.54 6.14
C ALA A 136 7.10 -4.63 5.03
N ILE A 137 7.51 -4.85 3.78
CA ILE A 137 7.01 -4.11 2.61
C ILE A 137 5.51 -4.30 2.37
N CYS A 138 4.96 -5.48 2.62
CA CYS A 138 3.54 -5.78 2.42
C CYS A 138 2.63 -4.87 3.27
N ASP A 139 3.04 -4.68 4.52
CA ASP A 139 2.33 -3.85 5.49
C ASP A 139 2.34 -2.39 5.06
N ALA A 140 3.51 -1.87 4.66
CA ALA A 140 3.64 -0.50 4.17
C ALA A 140 2.85 -0.26 2.87
N LEU A 141 2.82 -1.23 1.94
CA LEU A 141 2.04 -1.13 0.71
C LEU A 141 0.54 -1.06 0.99
N CYS A 142 0.01 -1.97 1.81
CA CYS A 142 -1.42 -1.97 2.16
C CYS A 142 -1.82 -0.65 2.82
N THR A 143 -1.06 -0.20 3.82
CA THR A 143 -1.30 1.05 4.54
C THR A 143 -1.21 2.27 3.62
N CYS A 144 -0.23 2.30 2.70
CA CYS A 144 -0.09 3.40 1.75
C CYS A 144 -1.27 3.45 0.78
N ILE A 145 -1.62 2.33 0.14
CA ILE A 145 -2.72 2.27 -0.83
C ILE A 145 -4.05 2.63 -0.16
N ALA A 146 -4.32 2.07 1.02
CA ALA A 146 -5.49 2.40 1.81
C ALA A 146 -5.57 3.90 2.12
N GLY A 147 -4.48 4.50 2.58
CA GLY A 147 -4.43 5.94 2.85
C GLY A 147 -4.69 6.80 1.61
N ALA A 148 -4.16 6.40 0.45
CA ALA A 148 -4.37 7.15 -0.80
C ALA A 148 -5.83 7.05 -1.27
N LEU A 149 -6.49 5.90 -1.05
CA LEU A 149 -7.90 5.72 -1.39
C LEU A 149 -8.85 6.42 -0.43
N VAL A 150 -8.49 6.54 0.85
CA VAL A 150 -9.22 7.37 1.81
C VAL A 150 -9.11 8.85 1.42
N ASP A 151 -7.94 9.29 0.97
CA ASP A 151 -7.71 10.64 0.48
C ASP A 151 -8.40 10.93 -0.87
N LEU A 152 -8.69 9.89 -1.66
CA LEU A 152 -9.21 10.01 -3.02
C LEU A 152 -10.49 10.83 -3.10
N ARG A 153 -10.45 11.87 -3.94
CA ARG A 153 -11.56 12.78 -4.23
C ARG A 153 -11.87 12.75 -5.73
N LEU A 154 -13.13 12.47 -6.05
CA LEU A 154 -13.61 12.40 -7.43
C LEU A 154 -14.79 13.34 -7.65
N PRO A 155 -14.89 13.98 -8.83
CA PRO A 155 -16.09 14.72 -9.20
C PRO A 155 -17.18 13.78 -9.71
N ASP A 156 -18.43 14.22 -9.63
CA ASP A 156 -19.53 13.55 -10.32
C ASP A 156 -19.46 13.83 -11.83
N ALA A 157 -19.77 12.83 -12.65
CA ALA A 157 -19.86 12.98 -14.09
C ALA A 157 -21.32 12.90 -14.55
N PHE A 158 -21.67 13.74 -15.54
CA PHE A 158 -22.99 13.84 -16.11
C PHE A 158 -22.94 13.68 -17.63
N THR A 159 -23.91 12.92 -18.15
CA THR A 159 -24.09 12.66 -19.59
C THR A 159 -25.55 12.92 -19.96
N ASP A 160 -25.81 13.28 -21.22
CA ASP A 160 -27.18 13.38 -21.72
C ASP A 160 -27.88 12.01 -21.63
N TYR A 161 -29.10 12.03 -21.08
CA TYR A 161 -29.77 10.91 -20.41
C TYR A 161 -30.41 9.86 -21.34
N GLU A 162 -30.09 9.83 -22.63
CA GLU A 162 -30.68 8.83 -23.53
C GLU A 162 -29.89 7.52 -23.43
N GLU A 163 -30.55 6.47 -22.90
CA GLU A 163 -29.98 5.14 -22.68
C GLU A 163 -29.44 4.51 -23.97
N ASP A 164 -30.04 4.84 -25.12
CA ASP A 164 -29.72 4.29 -26.44
C ASP A 164 -28.60 5.04 -27.19
N ILE A 165 -28.14 6.19 -26.69
CA ILE A 165 -27.07 6.97 -27.33
C ILE A 165 -25.70 6.48 -26.84
N PRO A 166 -24.77 6.08 -27.73
CA PRO A 166 -23.38 5.81 -27.37
C PRO A 166 -22.74 7.01 -26.67
N ILE A 167 -22.09 6.78 -25.53
CA ILE A 167 -21.48 7.86 -24.75
C ILE A 167 -20.24 8.38 -25.47
N ASP A 168 -20.26 9.68 -25.77
CA ASP A 168 -19.06 10.42 -26.17
C ASP A 168 -18.37 10.97 -24.92
N ILE A 169 -17.27 10.35 -24.51
CA ILE A 169 -16.51 10.72 -23.28
C ILE A 169 -16.08 12.19 -23.33
N ASN A 170 -15.84 12.76 -24.51
CA ASN A 170 -15.41 14.15 -24.66
C ASN A 170 -16.53 15.17 -24.37
N LYS A 171 -17.78 14.73 -24.32
CA LYS A 171 -18.96 15.57 -24.01
C LYS A 171 -19.41 15.44 -22.56
N VAL A 172 -18.75 14.58 -21.77
CA VAL A 172 -19.08 14.38 -20.36
C VAL A 172 -18.78 15.66 -19.58
N LYS A 173 -19.74 16.11 -18.79
CA LYS A 173 -19.57 17.26 -17.90
C LYS A 173 -19.20 16.76 -16.51
N LEU A 174 -18.14 17.31 -15.94
CA LEU A 174 -17.73 17.03 -14.56
C LEU A 174 -18.29 18.11 -13.63
N SER A 175 -18.67 17.71 -12.42
CA SER A 175 -19.00 18.64 -11.35
C SER A 175 -17.78 19.45 -10.91
N GLU A 176 -18.02 20.64 -10.38
CA GLU A 176 -17.00 21.45 -9.69
C GLU A 176 -16.75 20.94 -8.25
N THR A 177 -17.68 20.16 -7.70
CA THR A 177 -17.57 19.57 -6.36
C THR A 177 -16.95 18.19 -6.41
N PHE A 178 -16.03 17.93 -5.48
CA PHE A 178 -15.36 16.64 -5.35
C PHE A 178 -15.76 15.96 -4.04
N HIS A 179 -15.90 14.64 -4.08
CA HIS A 179 -16.33 13.85 -2.93
C HIS A 179 -15.38 12.68 -2.71
N HIS A 180 -15.25 12.28 -1.44
CA HIS A 180 -14.52 11.07 -1.08
C HIS A 180 -15.32 9.84 -1.50
N ILE A 181 -14.62 8.82 -2.00
CA ILE A 181 -15.27 7.54 -2.34
C ILE A 181 -15.69 6.80 -1.07
N LYS A 182 -16.74 5.99 -1.18
CA LYS A 182 -17.09 5.04 -0.11
C LYS A 182 -16.15 3.85 -0.20
N VAL A 183 -15.13 3.85 0.66
CA VAL A 183 -14.25 2.69 0.84
C VAL A 183 -15.07 1.54 1.43
N ALA A 184 -14.95 0.34 0.86
CA ALA A 184 -15.74 -0.83 1.30
C ALA A 184 -15.19 -1.38 2.62
N ASP A 185 -13.88 -1.61 2.66
CA ASP A 185 -13.09 -2.01 3.81
C ASP A 185 -11.69 -1.39 3.71
N ILE A 186 -11.00 -1.25 4.85
CA ILE A 186 -9.62 -0.78 4.90
C ILE A 186 -8.72 -1.99 5.20
N PRO A 187 -8.11 -2.62 4.20
CA PRO A 187 -7.28 -3.80 4.43
C PRO A 187 -6.03 -3.39 5.21
N VAL A 188 -5.73 -4.16 6.25
CA VAL A 188 -4.50 -4.03 7.05
C VAL A 188 -3.71 -5.33 6.91
N SER A 189 -2.42 -5.19 6.59
CA SER A 189 -1.48 -6.30 6.59
C SER A 189 -0.60 -6.23 7.84
N SER A 190 -0.24 -7.39 8.37
CA SER A 190 0.71 -7.53 9.47
C SER A 190 1.61 -8.71 9.20
N THR A 191 2.91 -8.43 9.13
CA THR A 191 3.95 -9.42 8.87
C THR A 191 4.59 -9.86 10.17
N PHE A 192 4.78 -11.16 10.34
CA PHE A 192 5.41 -11.75 11.52
C PHE A 192 6.55 -12.69 11.10
N ILE A 193 7.55 -12.81 11.95
CA ILE A 193 8.68 -13.74 11.75
C ILE A 193 8.65 -14.83 12.81
N VAL A 194 8.94 -16.05 12.40
CA VAL A 194 9.15 -17.17 13.31
C VAL A 194 10.64 -17.31 13.56
N TYR A 195 11.08 -16.97 14.78
CA TYR A 195 12.46 -17.14 15.21
C TYR A 195 12.60 -18.37 16.08
N LYS A 196 13.66 -19.15 15.85
CA LYS A 196 13.96 -20.36 16.62
C LYS A 196 15.33 -20.24 17.27
N PRO A 197 15.41 -19.90 18.57
CA PRO A 197 16.67 -19.86 19.28
C PRO A 197 17.26 -21.27 19.44
N PRO A 198 18.59 -21.40 19.59
CA PRO A 198 19.21 -22.69 19.89
C PRO A 198 18.70 -23.26 21.21
N ASN A 199 18.17 -24.49 21.19
CA ASN A 199 17.68 -25.22 22.37
C ASN A 199 16.44 -24.61 23.08
N GLU A 200 15.71 -23.71 22.42
CA GLU A 200 14.49 -23.10 22.96
C GLU A 200 13.29 -23.30 22.00
N GLU A 201 12.09 -22.98 22.48
CA GLU A 201 10.89 -22.99 21.65
C GLU A 201 10.90 -21.83 20.64
N SER A 202 10.23 -22.03 19.50
CA SER A 202 10.08 -20.98 18.51
C SER A 202 9.20 -19.86 19.02
N VAL A 203 9.60 -18.61 18.74
CA VAL A 203 8.89 -17.39 19.13
C VAL A 203 8.43 -16.65 17.88
N ILE A 204 7.24 -16.05 17.95
CA ILE A 204 6.72 -15.17 16.91
C ILE A 204 7.17 -13.74 17.23
N MET A 205 7.73 -13.07 16.24
CA MET A 205 8.25 -11.71 16.34
C MET A 205 7.45 -10.79 15.41
N GLU A 206 7.13 -9.59 15.88
CA GLU A 206 6.33 -8.60 15.13
C GLU A 206 7.15 -7.75 14.15
N ASP A 207 8.47 -7.92 14.10
CA ASP A 207 9.35 -7.11 13.26
C ASP A 207 10.57 -7.89 12.80
N GLU A 208 11.05 -7.53 11.62
CA GLU A 208 12.18 -8.19 10.98
C GLU A 208 13.50 -7.71 11.54
N VAL A 209 14.38 -8.68 11.75
CA VAL A 209 15.78 -8.47 12.07
C VAL A 209 16.57 -8.98 10.88
N VAL A 210 17.22 -8.07 10.15
CA VAL A 210 18.11 -8.48 9.05
C VAL A 210 19.34 -9.14 9.67
N LEU A 211 19.35 -10.48 9.62
CA LEU A 211 20.45 -11.37 10.04
C LEU A 211 21.52 -11.51 8.96
#